data_AF-A0A974Z0R7-F1
#
_entry.id   AF-A0A974Z0R7-F1
#
_cell.length_a   1.000
_cell.length_b   1.000
_cell.length_c   1.000
_cell.angle_alpha   90.00
_cell.angle_beta   90.00
_cell.angle_gamma   90.00
#
_symmetry.space_group_name_H-M   'P 1'
#
loop_
_entity.id
_entity.type
_entity.pdbx_description
1 polymer ?
#
loop_
_entity_poly.entity_id
_entity_poly.type
_entity_poly.pdbx_seq_one_letter_code
_entity_poly.pdbx_strand_id
1 'polypeptide(L)'
;MRVESNDEDALIESFILAAEDLVEGILRFPLSSFEETIPELVKHAIYFTVSRLYEERNELDTEKLNDVLKELLFPYREVIW
;
A
#
# COMPACT_ATOMS: atom_id res chain seq x y z
N MET A 1 5.62 5.74 13.67
CA MET A 1 5.71 4.28 13.89
C MET A 1 6.48 4.03 15.19
N ARG A 2 5.76 3.70 16.28
CA ARG A 2 6.36 3.14 17.50
C ARG A 2 6.09 1.64 17.42
N VAL A 3 7.16 0.84 17.36
CA VAL A 3 7.10 -0.62 17.31
C VAL A 3 7.38 -1.11 18.73
N GLU A 4 6.43 -1.79 19.36
CA GLU A 4 6.58 -2.45 20.66
C GLU A 4 6.54 -3.99 20.47
N SER A 5 7.73 -4.60 20.53
CA SER A 5 8.02 -6.02 20.76
C SER A 5 7.84 -7.03 19.60
N ASN A 6 8.67 -8.06 19.64
CA ASN A 6 9.00 -9.11 18.65
C ASN A 6 7.83 -9.93 18.07
N ASP A 7 6.59 -9.75 18.53
CA ASP A 7 5.37 -10.30 17.92
C ASP A 7 4.84 -9.42 16.77
N GLU A 8 5.29 -8.17 16.69
CA GLU A 8 4.85 -7.24 15.64
C GLU A 8 5.49 -7.51 14.28
N ASP A 9 6.60 -8.23 14.19
CA ASP A 9 7.28 -8.45 12.90
C ASP A 9 6.38 -9.24 11.93
N ALA A 10 5.74 -10.31 12.40
CA ALA A 10 4.81 -11.09 11.58
C ALA A 10 3.54 -10.31 11.22
N LEU A 11 3.08 -9.43 12.11
CA LEU A 11 1.93 -8.57 11.88
C LEU A 11 2.27 -7.47 10.84
N ILE A 12 3.43 -6.85 10.96
CA ILE A 12 3.93 -5.83 10.02
C ILE A 12 4.15 -6.47 8.65
N GLU A 13 4.70 -7.69 8.59
CA GLU A 13 4.84 -8.44 7.33
C GLU A 13 3.47 -8.69 6.68
N SER A 14 2.45 -9.07 7.46
CA SER A 14 1.09 -9.23 6.94
C SER A 14 0.49 -7.92 6.41
N PHE A 15 0.79 -6.77 7.05
CA PHE A 15 0.34 -5.46 6.57
C PHE A 15 1.08 -5.00 5.33
N ILE A 16 2.36 -5.33 5.19
CA ILE A 16 3.13 -5.06 3.97
C ILE A 16 2.51 -5.82 2.80
N LEU A 17 2.26 -7.12 2.96
CA LEU A 17 1.63 -7.93 1.91
C LEU A 17 0.25 -7.40 1.53
N ALA A 18 -0.58 -7.03 2.51
CA ALA A 18 -1.90 -6.45 2.26
C ALA A 18 -1.81 -5.06 1.57
N ALA A 19 -0.82 -4.25 1.95
CA ALA A 19 -0.60 -2.96 1.32
C ALA A 19 -0.13 -3.08 -0.13
N GLU A 20 0.74 -4.04 -0.42
CA GLU A 20 1.18 -4.35 -1.79
C GLU A 20 -0.01 -4.79 -2.66
N ASP A 21 -0.85 -5.71 -2.17
CA ASP A 21 -2.06 -6.17 -2.88
C ASP A 21 -3.04 -5.02 -3.19
N LEU A 22 -3.27 -4.12 -2.21
CA LEU A 22 -4.11 -2.93 -2.42
C LEU A 22 -3.54 -1.97 -3.47
N VAL A 23 -2.22 -1.73 -3.43
CA VAL A 23 -1.53 -0.86 -4.39
C VAL A 23 -1.55 -1.47 -5.78
N GLU A 24 -1.30 -2.77 -5.92
CA GLU A 24 -1.41 -3.52 -7.18
C GLU A 24 -2.83 -3.48 -7.73
N GLY A 25 -3.85 -3.63 -6.88
CA GLY A 25 -5.25 -3.52 -7.28
C GLY A 25 -5.63 -2.14 -7.85
N ILE A 26 -5.03 -1.06 -7.32
CA ILE A 26 -5.23 0.30 -7.81
C ILE A 26 -4.44 0.55 -9.11
N LEU A 27 -3.20 0.06 -9.17
CA LEU A 27 -2.35 0.14 -10.35
C LEU A 27 -2.89 -0.69 -11.52
N ARG A 28 -3.58 -1.80 -11.21
CA ARG A 28 -4.11 -2.84 -12.12
C ARG A 28 -3.05 -3.72 -12.80
N PHE A 29 -1.84 -3.72 -12.29
CA PHE A 29 -0.75 -4.60 -12.68
C PHE A 29 0.15 -4.87 -11.47
N PRO A 30 0.90 -5.99 -11.44
CA PRO A 30 1.72 -6.35 -10.30
C PRO A 30 2.93 -5.42 -10.17
N LEU A 31 3.41 -5.17 -8.94
CA LEU A 31 4.63 -4.41 -8.66
C LEU A 31 5.86 -5.07 -9.32
N SER A 32 5.79 -6.39 -9.54
CA SER A 32 6.80 -7.16 -10.28
C SER A 32 6.97 -6.71 -11.75
N SER A 33 6.02 -5.97 -12.32
CA SER A 33 6.14 -5.39 -13.67
C SER A 33 7.11 -4.20 -13.74
N PHE A 34 7.52 -3.63 -12.60
CA PHE A 34 8.58 -2.62 -12.59
C PHE A 34 9.95 -3.31 -12.75
N GLU A 35 10.46 -3.35 -13.99
CA GLU A 35 11.68 -4.11 -14.32
C GLU A 35 12.96 -3.64 -13.60
N GLU A 36 13.21 -2.33 -13.52
CA GLU A 36 14.46 -1.80 -12.95
C GLU A 36 14.31 -1.31 -11.52
N THR A 37 13.29 -0.51 -11.23
CA THR A 37 13.10 0.10 -9.91
C THR A 37 11.64 0.52 -9.74
N ILE A 38 11.05 0.14 -8.62
CA ILE A 38 9.73 0.64 -8.22
C ILE A 38 9.83 2.16 -7.99
N PRO A 39 8.97 2.98 -8.64
CA PRO A 39 8.97 4.43 -8.45
C PRO A 39 8.80 4.82 -6.99
N GLU A 40 9.45 5.90 -6.57
CA GLU A 40 9.39 6.37 -5.17
C GLU A 40 7.95 6.68 -4.73
N LEU A 41 7.10 7.15 -5.65
CA LEU A 41 5.69 7.40 -5.40
C LEU A 41 4.92 6.12 -5.05
N VAL A 42 5.22 5.01 -5.72
CA VAL A 42 4.61 3.70 -5.47
C VAL A 42 5.08 3.15 -4.12
N LYS A 43 6.38 3.29 -3.80
CA LYS A 43 6.90 2.95 -2.47
C LYS A 43 6.21 3.77 -1.37
N HIS A 44 6.02 5.06 -1.60
CA HIS A 44 5.32 5.94 -0.66
C HIS A 44 3.87 5.48 -0.46
N ALA A 45 3.17 5.08 -1.52
CA ALA A 45 1.81 4.54 -1.43
C ALA A 45 1.74 3.28 -0.56
N ILE A 46 2.71 2.37 -0.72
CA ILE A 46 2.82 1.15 0.11
C ILE A 46 3.06 1.54 1.57
N TYR A 47 4.03 2.40 1.87
CA TYR A 47 4.33 2.82 3.24
C TYR A 47 3.16 3.57 3.91
N PHE A 48 2.46 4.41 3.15
CA PHE A 48 1.26 5.08 3.63
C PHE A 48 0.18 4.08 4.00
N THR A 49 -0.05 3.08 3.14
CA THR A 49 -1.04 2.02 3.36
C THR A 49 -0.68 1.17 4.57
N VAL A 50 0.56 0.71 4.69
CA VAL A 50 1.06 -0.02 5.87
C VAL A 50 0.84 0.80 7.15
N SER A 51 1.19 2.09 7.12
CA SER A 51 0.95 2.97 8.28
C SER A 51 -0.52 3.09 8.61
N ARG A 52 -1.42 3.12 7.62
CA ARG A 52 -2.87 3.21 7.87
C ARG A 52 -3.42 1.91 8.45
N LEU A 53 -3.03 0.77 7.90
CA LEU A 53 -3.41 -0.55 8.43
C LEU A 53 -2.93 -0.75 9.88
N TYR A 54 -1.74 -0.25 10.20
CA TYR A 54 -1.17 -0.34 11.55
C TYR A 54 -1.81 0.61 12.57
N GLU A 55 -2.17 1.83 12.16
CA GLU A 55 -2.79 2.81 13.06
C GLU A 55 -4.30 2.56 13.24
N GLU A 56 -5.00 2.18 12.17
CA GLU A 56 -6.46 2.01 12.12
C GLU A 56 -6.86 0.52 12.22
N ARG A 57 -6.21 -0.22 13.13
CA ARG A 57 -6.42 -1.69 13.31
C ARG A 57 -7.85 -2.10 13.64
N ASN A 58 -8.65 -1.21 14.22
CA ASN A 58 -10.01 -1.51 14.67
C ASN A 58 -11.09 -1.05 13.69
N GLU A 59 -10.86 0.05 12.98
CA GLU A 59 -11.82 0.65 12.07
C GLU A 59 -11.06 1.41 10.98
N LEU A 60 -10.89 0.75 9.84
CA LEU A 60 -10.20 1.32 8.68
C LEU A 60 -11.21 2.02 7.78
N ASP A 61 -10.99 3.30 7.50
CA ASP A 61 -11.77 4.03 6.50
C ASP A 61 -11.23 3.69 5.10
N THR A 62 -11.75 2.59 4.56
CA THR A 62 -11.33 2.07 3.25
C THR A 62 -11.65 3.02 2.10
N GLU A 63 -12.70 3.84 2.21
CA GLU A 63 -13.07 4.79 1.16
C GLU A 63 -12.01 5.89 1.06
N LYS A 64 -11.69 6.54 2.18
CA LYS A 64 -10.64 7.57 2.21
C LYS A 64 -9.27 7.03 1.81
N LEU A 65 -8.90 5.84 2.30
CA LEU A 65 -7.64 5.20 1.91
C LEU A 65 -7.56 5.02 0.40
N ASN A 66 -8.62 4.48 -0.20
CA ASN A 66 -8.68 4.20 -1.63
C ASN A 66 -8.63 5.49 -2.47
N ASP A 67 -9.29 6.56 -2.03
CA ASP A 67 -9.26 7.83 -2.76
C ASP A 67 -7.87 8.48 -2.74
N VAL A 68 -7.21 8.51 -1.59
CA VAL A 68 -5.82 9.00 -1.50
C VAL A 68 -4.88 8.18 -2.39
N LEU A 69 -5.00 6.84 -2.35
CA LEU A 69 -4.16 5.97 -3.16
C LEU A 69 -4.43 6.13 -4.66
N LYS A 70 -5.69 6.30 -5.09
CA LYS A 70 -6.02 6.60 -6.49
C LYS A 70 -5.40 7.90 -6.95
N GLU A 71 -5.44 8.96 -6.14
CA GLU A 71 -4.83 10.25 -6.47
C GLU A 71 -3.30 10.13 -6.57
N LEU A 72 -2.69 9.43 -5.62
CA LEU A 72 -1.24 9.25 -5.57
C LEU A 72 -0.72 8.36 -6.71
N LEU A 73 -1.44 7.29 -7.05
CA LEU A 73 -1.04 6.32 -8.07
C LEU A 73 -1.60 6.63 -9.46
N PHE A 74 -2.40 7.70 -9.60
CA PHE A 74 -2.98 8.14 -10.87
C PHE A 74 -1.99 8.16 -12.04
N PRO A 75 -0.72 8.62 -11.88
CA PRO A 75 0.24 8.66 -12.99
C PRO A 75 0.67 7.28 -13.51
N TYR A 76 0.57 6.25 -12.67
CA TYR A 76 1.06 4.90 -12.99
C TYR A 76 -0.07 3.92 -13.28
N ARG A 77 -1.30 4.23 -12.88
CA ARG A 77 -2.46 3.34 -13.02
C ARG A 77 -2.76 3.02 -14.49
N GLU A 78 -2.91 1.73 -14.81
CA GLU A 78 -3.29 1.29 -16.15
C GLU A 78 -4.76 1.60 -16.46
N VAL A 79 -4.97 2.31 -17.57
CA VAL A 79 -6.30 2.57 -18.13
C VAL A 79 -6.62 1.48 -19.14
N ILE A 80 -7.30 0.44 -18.66
CA ILE A 80 -7.89 -0.59 -19.52
C ILE A 80 -9.22 -0.03 -20.04
N TRP A 81 -9.33 0.12 -21.36
CA TRP A 81 -10.51 0.57 -22.10
C TRP A 81 -11.43 -0.59 -22.51
#